data_AF-A0A075MU05-F1
#
_entry.id   AF-A0A075MU05-F1
#
_cell.length_a   1.000
_cell.length_b   1.000
_cell.length_c   1.000
_cell.angle_alpha   90.00
_cell.angle_beta   90.00
_cell.angle_gamma   90.00
#
_symmetry.space_group_name_H-M   'P 1'
#
loop_
_entity.id
_entity.type
_entity.pdbx_description
1 polymer ?
#
loop_
_entity_poly.entity_id
_entity_poly.type
_entity_poly.pdbx_seq_one_letter_code
_entity_poly.pdbx_strand_id
1 'polypeptide(L)'
;MLTRKAADAIEDSLTDFLGAEVWRVLRNKLDCSCGVRLDNILERSTAVKFAQALNEMLPPAAPFILDKVSARLMHDFPRIRDADQLSNFLHVVNEVRRRYDGANVLSGLENHQHVALVYRSENDFSKILSSFCAAGAKKNRLNVLVCPEELQEHAKALMANASLAEASSSLSQQQQQQQQSQQNLVMLDCTKLDVGKTQMRTSMESTLRSVCKAAAREKKSGLNVLGLCPSHLLAHENYLNCMALEDAWEDLVSTVGLPVSLVCPYMWDPCIPESRLEQNHNHGVRYL
;
A
#
# COMPACT_ATOMS: atom_id res chain seq x y z
N MET A 1 -25.31 -7.20 -27.38
CA MET A 1 -26.20 -6.45 -26.45
C MET A 1 -25.64 -6.50 -25.03
N LEU A 2 -25.20 -7.67 -24.54
CA LEU A 2 -24.62 -7.82 -23.20
C LEU A 2 -23.28 -7.09 -23.02
N THR A 3 -22.35 -7.27 -23.95
CA THR A 3 -21.05 -6.60 -23.95
C THR A 3 -21.15 -5.08 -24.03
N ARG A 4 -22.10 -4.56 -24.82
CA ARG A 4 -22.34 -3.12 -24.90
C ARG A 4 -22.88 -2.54 -23.58
N LYS A 5 -23.80 -3.24 -22.92
CA LYS A 5 -24.24 -2.84 -21.57
C LYS A 5 -23.10 -2.88 -20.54
N ALA A 6 -22.17 -3.84 -20.66
CA ALA A 6 -21.00 -3.90 -19.81
C ALA A 6 -20.03 -2.74 -20.11
N ALA A 7 -19.81 -2.41 -21.38
CA ALA A 7 -19.04 -1.24 -21.78
C ALA A 7 -19.66 0.05 -21.25
N ASP A 8 -20.98 0.23 -21.40
CA ASP A 8 -21.72 1.38 -20.89
C ASP A 8 -21.60 1.48 -19.36
N ALA A 9 -21.77 0.36 -18.63
CA ALA A 9 -21.63 0.32 -17.16
C ALA A 9 -20.22 0.67 -16.68
N ILE A 10 -19.19 0.28 -17.45
CA ILE A 10 -17.79 0.63 -17.19
C ILE A 10 -17.55 2.11 -17.47
N GLU A 11 -18.03 2.61 -18.61
CA GLU A 11 -17.92 4.02 -18.98
C GLU A 11 -18.59 4.93 -17.95
N ASP A 12 -19.79 4.58 -17.51
CA ASP A 12 -20.52 5.30 -16.48
C ASP A 12 -19.73 5.26 -15.16
N SER A 13 -19.28 4.08 -14.72
CA SER A 13 -18.52 3.95 -13.47
C SER A 13 -17.20 4.72 -13.50
N LEU A 14 -16.52 4.78 -14.64
CA LEU A 14 -15.26 5.50 -14.80
C LEU A 14 -15.47 7.00 -14.93
N THR A 15 -16.53 7.40 -15.61
CA THR A 15 -16.93 8.81 -15.73
C THR A 15 -17.33 9.37 -14.38
N ASP A 16 -18.11 8.62 -13.60
CA ASP A 16 -18.53 9.00 -12.23
C ASP A 16 -17.34 9.08 -11.28
N PHE A 17 -16.38 8.14 -11.39
CA PHE A 17 -15.23 8.07 -10.48
C PHE A 17 -14.11 9.05 -10.83
N LEU A 18 -13.76 9.19 -12.12
CA LEU A 18 -12.61 9.98 -12.56
C LEU A 18 -13.01 11.37 -13.06
N GLY A 19 -14.29 11.59 -13.36
CA GLY A 19 -14.78 12.74 -14.08
C GLY A 19 -14.66 12.57 -15.60
N ALA A 20 -15.61 13.17 -16.33
CA ALA A 20 -15.76 13.01 -17.78
C ALA A 20 -14.49 13.35 -18.58
N GLU A 21 -13.76 14.39 -18.16
CA GLU A 21 -12.59 14.85 -18.90
C GLU A 21 -11.38 13.92 -18.72
N VAL A 22 -11.17 13.41 -17.50
CA VAL A 22 -10.11 12.43 -17.20
C VAL A 22 -10.42 11.10 -17.90
N TRP A 23 -11.69 10.67 -17.86
CA TRP A 23 -12.13 9.48 -18.58
C TRP A 23 -11.91 9.61 -20.10
N ARG A 24 -12.25 10.74 -20.70
CA ARG A 24 -12.04 10.99 -22.13
C ARG A 24 -10.58 10.81 -22.55
N VAL A 25 -9.64 11.33 -21.76
CA VAL A 25 -8.19 11.20 -22.02
C VAL A 25 -7.75 9.74 -21.88
N LEU A 26 -8.19 9.05 -20.82
CA LEU A 26 -7.85 7.65 -20.59
C LEU A 26 -8.43 6.73 -21.66
N ARG A 27 -9.68 6.95 -22.05
CA ARG A 27 -10.36 6.19 -23.12
C ARG A 27 -9.60 6.27 -24.44
N ASN A 28 -9.16 7.47 -24.82
CA ASN A 28 -8.35 7.65 -26.02
C ASN A 28 -7.02 6.88 -25.93
N LYS A 29 -6.39 6.86 -24.76
CA LYS A 29 -5.13 6.13 -24.55
C LYS A 29 -5.34 4.61 -24.54
N LEU A 30 -6.44 4.13 -23.93
CA LEU A 30 -6.84 2.73 -23.93
C LEU A 30 -7.06 2.20 -25.36
N ASP A 31 -7.79 2.96 -26.18
CA ASP A 31 -8.14 2.53 -27.54
C ASP A 31 -6.95 2.66 -28.50
N CYS A 32 -6.28 3.81 -28.53
CA CYS A 32 -5.22 4.09 -29.50
C CYS A 32 -3.86 3.47 -29.15
N SER A 33 -3.50 3.42 -27.86
CA SER A 33 -2.15 3.01 -27.43
C SER A 33 -2.12 1.58 -26.89
N CYS A 34 -3.16 1.17 -26.17
CA CYS A 34 -3.21 -0.15 -25.52
C CYS A 34 -4.05 -1.18 -26.29
N GLY A 35 -4.77 -0.74 -27.33
CA GLY A 35 -5.63 -1.59 -28.15
C GLY A 35 -6.78 -2.24 -27.35
N VAL A 36 -7.26 -1.55 -26.32
CA VAL A 36 -8.33 -2.02 -25.43
C VAL A 36 -9.67 -1.53 -25.96
N ARG A 37 -10.49 -2.46 -26.44
CA ARG A 37 -11.86 -2.17 -26.89
C ARG A 37 -12.86 -2.60 -25.83
N LEU A 38 -13.54 -1.63 -25.20
CA LEU A 38 -14.51 -1.90 -24.13
C LEU A 38 -15.69 -2.77 -24.59
N ASP A 39 -16.03 -2.73 -25.88
CA ASP A 39 -17.04 -3.63 -26.47
C ASP A 39 -16.70 -5.12 -26.31
N ASN A 40 -15.45 -5.46 -25.98
CA ASN A 40 -14.97 -6.81 -25.75
C ASN A 40 -14.50 -7.03 -24.30
N ILE A 41 -14.84 -6.15 -23.36
CA ILE A 41 -14.25 -6.14 -22.00
C ILE A 41 -14.49 -7.41 -21.19
N LEU A 42 -15.53 -8.17 -21.53
CA LEU A 42 -15.87 -9.45 -20.92
C LEU A 42 -15.01 -10.61 -21.45
N GLU A 43 -14.25 -10.41 -22.53
CA GLU A 43 -13.23 -11.35 -22.98
C GLU A 43 -11.99 -11.25 -22.08
N ARG A 44 -11.47 -12.40 -21.65
CA ARG A 44 -10.31 -12.46 -20.74
C ARG A 44 -9.11 -11.67 -21.27
N SER A 45 -8.79 -11.80 -22.55
CA SER A 45 -7.67 -11.09 -23.18
C SER A 45 -7.81 -9.57 -23.10
N THR A 46 -9.02 -9.07 -23.32
CA THR A 46 -9.35 -7.64 -23.24
C THR A 46 -9.39 -7.16 -21.80
N ALA A 47 -9.98 -7.92 -20.87
CA ALA A 47 -9.97 -7.63 -19.44
C ALA A 47 -8.53 -7.52 -18.89
N VAL A 48 -7.65 -8.45 -19.27
CA VAL A 48 -6.22 -8.41 -18.91
C VAL A 48 -5.55 -7.16 -19.44
N LYS A 49 -5.72 -6.85 -20.74
CA LYS A 49 -5.13 -5.63 -21.33
C LYS A 49 -5.67 -4.36 -20.71
N PHE A 50 -6.97 -4.30 -20.42
CA PHE A 50 -7.60 -3.18 -19.73
C PHE A 50 -6.99 -2.98 -18.34
N ALA A 51 -6.90 -4.05 -17.56
CA ALA A 51 -6.34 -4.00 -16.21
C ALA A 51 -4.84 -3.65 -16.21
N GLN A 52 -4.07 -4.17 -17.18
CA GLN A 52 -2.67 -3.81 -17.38
C GLN A 52 -2.50 -2.34 -17.79
N ALA A 53 -3.31 -1.86 -18.73
CA ALA A 53 -3.26 -0.48 -19.17
C ALA A 53 -3.66 0.49 -18.04
N LEU A 54 -4.70 0.16 -17.26
CA LEU A 54 -5.03 0.92 -16.05
C LEU A 54 -3.87 0.91 -15.06
N ASN A 55 -3.23 -0.24 -14.84
CA ASN A 55 -2.07 -0.38 -13.99
C ASN A 55 -0.84 0.42 -14.46
N GLU A 56 -0.66 0.61 -15.77
CA GLU A 56 0.42 1.42 -16.33
C GLU A 56 0.13 2.92 -16.28
N MET A 57 -1.12 3.31 -16.52
CA MET A 57 -1.52 4.70 -16.62
C MET A 57 -1.87 5.32 -15.27
N LEU A 58 -2.45 4.52 -14.38
CA LEU A 58 -2.93 4.90 -13.06
C LEU A 58 -2.54 3.83 -12.03
N PRO A 59 -1.24 3.51 -11.88
CA PRO A 59 -0.81 2.43 -10.98
C PRO A 59 -1.46 2.46 -9.59
N PRO A 60 -1.55 3.61 -8.90
CA PRO A 60 -2.12 3.61 -7.55
C PRO A 60 -3.64 3.48 -7.55
N ALA A 61 -4.33 3.97 -8.57
CA ALA A 61 -5.79 3.97 -8.64
C ALA A 61 -6.37 2.73 -9.35
N ALA A 62 -5.56 1.97 -10.09
CA ALA A 62 -6.01 0.85 -10.91
C ALA A 62 -6.80 -0.22 -10.13
N PRO A 63 -6.38 -0.66 -8.91
CA PRO A 63 -7.16 -1.63 -8.13
C PRO A 63 -8.55 -1.13 -7.77
N PHE A 64 -8.70 0.13 -7.35
CA PHE A 64 -10.00 0.70 -6.97
C PHE A 64 -10.91 0.92 -8.14
N ILE A 65 -10.34 1.39 -9.25
CA ILE A 65 -11.05 1.55 -10.51
C ILE A 65 -11.62 0.20 -10.94
N LEU A 66 -10.79 -0.85 -10.86
CA LEU A 66 -11.20 -2.22 -11.16
C LEU A 66 -12.24 -2.76 -10.18
N ASP A 67 -12.16 -2.42 -8.89
CA ASP A 67 -13.16 -2.78 -7.88
C ASP A 67 -14.50 -2.07 -8.09
N LYS A 68 -14.50 -0.79 -8.43
CA LYS A 68 -15.72 -0.02 -8.75
C LYS A 68 -16.40 -0.57 -9.99
N VAL A 69 -15.62 -0.80 -11.04
CA VAL A 69 -16.08 -1.45 -12.27
C VAL A 69 -16.63 -2.84 -11.97
N SER A 70 -15.90 -3.65 -11.21
CA SER A 70 -16.29 -4.99 -10.79
C SER A 70 -17.62 -4.99 -10.04
N ALA A 71 -17.76 -4.12 -9.03
CA ALA A 71 -18.98 -3.98 -8.24
C ALA A 71 -20.17 -3.55 -9.10
N ARG A 72 -19.95 -2.62 -10.05
CA ARG A 72 -20.99 -2.17 -10.97
C ARG A 72 -21.43 -3.28 -11.92
N LEU A 73 -20.48 -4.04 -12.47
CA LEU A 73 -20.79 -5.19 -13.32
C LEU A 73 -21.51 -6.30 -12.54
N MET A 74 -21.13 -6.58 -11.29
CA MET A 74 -21.84 -7.55 -10.45
C MET A 74 -23.29 -7.11 -10.15
N HIS A 75 -23.51 -5.81 -9.95
CA HIS A 75 -24.84 -5.25 -9.74
C HIS A 75 -25.72 -5.36 -10.99
N ASP A 76 -25.17 -5.00 -12.16
CA ASP A 76 -25.93 -4.92 -13.40
C ASP A 76 -26.12 -6.30 -14.09
N PHE A 77 -25.32 -7.30 -13.72
CA PHE A 77 -25.35 -8.67 -14.30
C PHE A 77 -25.39 -9.80 -13.24
N PRO A 78 -26.48 -9.94 -12.45
CA PRO A 78 -26.54 -10.88 -11.33
C PRO A 78 -26.82 -12.37 -11.69
N ARG A 79 -26.95 -12.74 -12.98
CA ARG A 79 -27.42 -14.10 -13.39
C ARG A 79 -26.34 -14.99 -14.02
N ILE A 80 -26.52 -16.30 -13.80
CA ILE A 80 -25.58 -17.42 -14.08
C ILE A 80 -25.09 -17.53 -15.54
N ARG A 81 -25.83 -17.02 -16.56
CA ARG A 81 -25.34 -17.07 -17.96
C ARG A 81 -24.18 -16.11 -18.24
N ASP A 82 -24.04 -15.07 -17.41
CA ASP A 82 -22.98 -14.08 -17.50
C ASP A 82 -21.79 -14.44 -16.59
N ALA A 83 -21.90 -15.54 -15.83
CA ALA A 83 -20.99 -15.91 -14.76
C ALA A 83 -19.59 -16.28 -15.27
N ASP A 84 -19.43 -16.95 -16.41
CA ASP A 84 -18.11 -17.37 -16.88
C ASP A 84 -17.26 -16.19 -17.38
N GLN A 85 -17.89 -15.24 -18.07
CA GLN A 85 -17.21 -14.04 -18.57
C GLN A 85 -16.99 -13.01 -17.46
N LEU A 86 -17.97 -12.82 -16.58
CA LEU A 86 -17.82 -12.00 -15.38
C LEU A 86 -16.77 -12.61 -14.43
N SER A 87 -16.74 -13.92 -14.28
CA SER A 87 -15.71 -14.64 -13.50
C SER A 87 -14.30 -14.40 -14.05
N ASN A 88 -14.13 -14.36 -15.38
CA ASN A 88 -12.85 -14.00 -15.98
C ASN A 88 -12.44 -12.56 -15.64
N PHE A 89 -13.36 -11.59 -15.74
CA PHE A 89 -13.08 -10.21 -15.35
C PHE A 89 -12.73 -10.12 -13.85
N LEU A 90 -13.53 -10.73 -12.98
CA LEU A 90 -13.29 -10.80 -11.54
C LEU A 90 -11.97 -11.51 -11.20
N HIS A 91 -11.57 -12.53 -11.96
CA HIS A 91 -10.29 -13.19 -11.80
C HIS A 91 -9.12 -12.23 -12.11
N VAL A 92 -9.23 -11.44 -13.17
CA VAL A 92 -8.24 -10.42 -13.53
C VAL A 92 -8.18 -9.31 -12.47
N VAL A 93 -9.34 -8.84 -11.98
CA VAL A 93 -9.43 -7.89 -10.87
C VAL A 93 -8.73 -8.46 -9.64
N ASN A 94 -8.96 -9.73 -9.30
CA ASN A 94 -8.28 -10.41 -8.19
C ASN A 94 -6.79 -10.65 -8.43
N GLU A 95 -6.34 -10.83 -9.67
CA GLU A 95 -4.92 -10.91 -10.02
C GLU A 95 -4.21 -9.56 -9.86
N VAL A 96 -4.84 -8.48 -10.32
CA VAL A 96 -4.34 -7.12 -10.09
C VAL A 96 -4.37 -6.82 -8.61
N ARG A 97 -5.48 -7.05 -7.91
CA ARG A 97 -5.58 -6.89 -6.46
C ARG A 97 -4.52 -7.68 -5.72
N ARG A 98 -4.20 -8.91 -6.14
CA ARG A 98 -3.08 -9.66 -5.54
C ARG A 98 -1.74 -8.96 -5.75
N ARG A 99 -1.47 -8.37 -6.93
CA ARG A 99 -0.23 -7.58 -7.13
C ARG A 99 -0.16 -6.34 -6.24
N TYR A 100 -1.31 -5.81 -5.86
CA TYR A 100 -1.48 -4.72 -4.89
C TYR A 100 -1.86 -5.21 -3.50
N ASP A 101 -1.68 -6.49 -3.17
CA ASP A 101 -1.81 -6.95 -1.79
C ASP A 101 -0.61 -6.41 -1.01
N GLY A 102 -0.81 -6.00 0.25
CA GLY A 102 0.25 -5.38 1.05
C GLY A 102 1.49 -6.21 1.11
N ALA A 103 1.30 -7.51 1.23
CA ALA A 103 2.39 -8.46 1.19
C ALA A 103 3.24 -8.34 -0.08
N ASN A 104 2.60 -8.19 -1.24
CA ASN A 104 3.29 -8.14 -2.53
C ASN A 104 3.95 -6.78 -2.77
N VAL A 105 3.31 -5.67 -2.39
CA VAL A 105 3.90 -4.33 -2.47
C VAL A 105 5.15 -4.23 -1.57
N LEU A 106 5.07 -4.74 -0.35
CA LEU A 106 6.20 -4.76 0.60
C LEU A 106 7.37 -5.61 0.10
N SER A 107 7.06 -6.74 -0.54
CA SER A 107 8.07 -7.61 -1.14
C SER A 107 8.82 -6.92 -2.29
N GLY A 108 8.13 -6.08 -3.09
CA GLY A 108 8.66 -5.38 -4.26
C GLY A 108 9.32 -4.02 -3.99
N LEU A 109 9.37 -3.56 -2.74
CA LEU A 109 9.90 -2.23 -2.39
C LEU A 109 11.44 -2.16 -2.56
N GLU A 110 11.93 -1.29 -3.43
CA GLU A 110 13.36 -1.12 -3.73
C GLU A 110 14.07 -0.19 -2.73
N ASN A 111 15.40 -0.07 -2.86
CA ASN A 111 16.19 0.86 -2.04
C ASN A 111 15.72 2.30 -2.26
N HIS A 112 15.67 3.07 -1.18
CA HIS A 112 15.31 4.50 -1.16
C HIS A 112 13.89 4.79 -1.66
N GLN A 113 13.00 3.78 -1.66
CA GLN A 113 11.59 3.99 -1.96
C GLN A 113 10.81 4.33 -0.70
N HIS A 114 9.93 5.31 -0.85
CA HIS A 114 8.92 5.70 0.10
C HIS A 114 7.54 5.42 -0.49
N VAL A 115 6.74 4.63 0.23
CA VAL A 115 5.43 4.17 -0.26
C VAL A 115 4.39 4.39 0.82
N ALA A 116 3.25 4.98 0.47
CA ALA A 116 2.08 4.93 1.31
C ALA A 116 1.25 3.70 1.01
N LEU A 117 0.59 3.16 2.03
CA LEU A 117 -0.39 2.09 1.88
C LEU A 117 -1.68 2.55 2.54
N VAL A 118 -2.82 2.00 2.12
CA VAL A 118 -4.09 2.19 2.85
C VAL A 118 -4.55 0.83 3.36
N TYR A 119 -5.10 0.79 4.57
CA TYR A 119 -5.71 -0.41 5.15
C TYR A 119 -7.09 -0.09 5.71
N ARG A 120 -7.99 -1.07 5.70
CA ARG A 120 -9.41 -0.88 6.06
C ARG A 120 -9.79 -1.49 7.40
N SER A 121 -8.96 -2.38 7.92
CA SER A 121 -9.21 -3.08 9.18
C SER A 121 -7.91 -3.40 9.92
N GLU A 122 -8.02 -3.67 11.22
CA GLU A 122 -6.88 -4.15 12.03
C GLU A 122 -6.30 -5.46 11.48
N ASN A 123 -7.14 -6.32 10.90
CA ASN A 123 -6.69 -7.55 10.27
C ASN A 123 -5.81 -7.28 9.04
N ASP A 124 -6.16 -6.28 8.25
CA ASP A 124 -5.34 -5.85 7.11
C ASP A 124 -4.02 -5.23 7.59
N PHE A 125 -4.08 -4.40 8.63
CA PHE A 125 -2.88 -3.83 9.25
C PHE A 125 -1.95 -4.91 9.83
N SER A 126 -2.51 -5.94 10.47
CA SER A 126 -1.77 -7.09 10.99
C SER A 126 -1.02 -7.84 9.88
N LYS A 127 -1.65 -8.04 8.72
CA LYS A 127 -1.01 -8.64 7.53
C LYS A 127 0.07 -7.74 6.93
N ILE A 128 -0.14 -6.43 6.92
CA ILE A 128 0.89 -5.46 6.49
C ILE A 128 2.10 -5.56 7.41
N LEU A 129 1.88 -5.58 8.73
CA LEU A 129 2.95 -5.66 9.72
C LEU A 129 3.73 -6.97 9.65
N SER A 130 3.05 -8.11 9.50
CA SER A 130 3.72 -9.41 9.34
C SER A 130 4.54 -9.47 8.04
N SER A 131 3.94 -9.02 6.94
CA SER A 131 4.60 -8.96 5.63
C SER A 131 5.79 -8.00 5.60
N PHE A 132 5.67 -6.87 6.29
CA PHE A 132 6.74 -5.89 6.45
C PHE A 132 7.94 -6.53 7.15
N CYS A 133 7.71 -7.20 8.29
CA CYS A 133 8.76 -7.88 9.02
C CYS A 133 9.45 -8.97 8.18
N ALA A 134 8.66 -9.77 7.46
CA ALA A 134 9.16 -10.81 6.55
C ALA A 134 9.98 -10.23 5.39
N ALA A 135 9.55 -9.11 4.81
CA ALA A 135 10.25 -8.44 3.71
C ALA A 135 11.62 -7.91 4.16
N GLY A 136 11.71 -7.29 5.34
CA GLY A 136 12.98 -6.84 5.91
C GLY A 136 13.94 -7.99 6.18
N ALA A 137 13.45 -9.09 6.79
CA ALA A 137 14.25 -10.28 7.02
C ALA A 137 14.80 -10.87 5.70
N LYS A 138 13.93 -11.02 4.68
CA LYS A 138 14.31 -11.54 3.36
C LYS A 138 15.39 -10.69 2.68
N LYS A 139 15.37 -9.36 2.86
CA LYS A 139 16.34 -8.41 2.28
C LYS A 139 17.58 -8.17 3.18
N ASN A 140 17.70 -8.87 4.31
CA ASN A 140 18.71 -8.65 5.34
C ASN A 140 18.71 -7.20 5.89
N ARG A 141 17.54 -6.60 6.09
CA ARG A 141 17.39 -5.24 6.62
C ARG A 141 16.89 -5.27 8.07
N LEU A 142 17.23 -4.23 8.83
CA LEU A 142 16.69 -4.02 10.17
C LEU A 142 15.24 -3.52 10.04
N ASN A 143 14.29 -4.18 10.69
CA ASN A 143 12.91 -3.68 10.73
C ASN A 143 12.82 -2.58 11.79
N VAL A 144 12.21 -1.46 11.41
CA VAL A 144 12.07 -0.27 12.26
C VAL A 144 10.62 0.17 12.22
N LEU A 145 9.95 0.19 13.37
CA LEU A 145 8.60 0.72 13.49
C LEU A 145 8.68 2.09 14.15
N VAL A 146 8.25 3.13 13.44
CA VAL A 146 8.17 4.50 13.95
C VAL A 146 6.70 4.78 14.27
N CYS A 147 6.36 4.89 15.54
CA CYS A 147 4.99 5.12 15.98
C CYS A 147 4.94 5.84 17.34
N PRO A 148 3.82 6.51 17.66
CA PRO A 148 3.57 7.02 19.01
C PRO A 148 3.77 5.93 20.06
N GLU A 149 4.32 6.30 21.22
CA GLU A 149 4.55 5.37 22.34
C GLU A 149 3.29 4.57 22.72
N GLU A 150 2.13 5.22 22.74
CA GLU A 150 0.83 4.59 23.02
C GLU A 150 0.43 3.49 22.02
N LEU A 151 0.94 3.52 20.79
CA LEU A 151 0.65 2.51 19.77
C LEU A 151 1.68 1.36 19.75
N GLN A 152 2.77 1.47 20.52
CA GLN A 152 3.83 0.45 20.52
C GLN A 152 3.34 -0.87 21.12
N GLU A 153 2.68 -0.84 22.28
CA GLU A 153 2.18 -2.08 22.91
C GLU A 153 1.11 -2.76 22.05
N HIS A 154 0.24 -1.98 21.40
CA HIS A 154 -0.75 -2.51 20.46
C HIS A 154 -0.08 -3.18 19.23
N ALA A 155 0.93 -2.54 18.64
CA ALA A 155 1.68 -3.13 17.53
C ALA A 155 2.40 -4.44 17.93
N LYS A 156 2.95 -4.51 19.15
CA LYS A 156 3.53 -5.76 19.68
C LYS A 156 2.48 -6.86 19.80
N ALA A 157 1.29 -6.53 20.30
CA ALA A 157 0.18 -7.47 20.44
C ALA A 157 -0.29 -8.00 19.07
N LEU A 158 -0.40 -7.12 18.06
CA LEU A 158 -0.77 -7.52 16.70
C LEU A 158 0.25 -8.48 16.08
N MET A 159 1.55 -8.24 16.26
CA MET A 159 2.58 -9.17 15.78
C MET A 159 2.51 -10.54 16.45
N ALA A 160 2.26 -10.57 17.77
CA ALA A 160 2.09 -11.82 18.51
C ALA A 160 0.90 -12.63 17.98
N ASN A 161 -0.20 -11.95 17.66
CA ASN A 161 -1.42 -12.58 17.16
C ASN A 161 -1.32 -13.02 15.70
N ALA A 162 -0.70 -12.23 14.82
CA ALA A 162 -0.41 -12.62 13.43
C ALA A 162 0.38 -13.93 13.38
N SER A 163 1.35 -14.07 14.29
CA SER A 163 2.21 -15.25 14.42
C SER A 163 1.46 -16.50 14.91
N LEU A 164 0.34 -16.33 15.62
CA LEU A 164 -0.51 -17.44 16.11
C LEU A 164 -1.48 -17.93 15.02
N ALA A 165 -1.97 -17.04 14.15
CA ALA A 165 -2.84 -17.41 13.03
C ALA A 165 -2.10 -18.26 11.97
N GLU A 166 -0.81 -17.97 11.73
CA GLU A 166 0.06 -18.74 10.82
C GLU A 166 0.60 -20.05 11.44
N ALA A 167 0.49 -20.22 12.78
CA ALA A 167 0.99 -21.39 13.52
C ALA A 167 0.13 -22.67 13.35
N SER A 168 -0.92 -22.63 12.53
CA SER A 168 -1.76 -23.79 12.22
C SER A 168 -1.11 -24.78 11.22
N SER A 169 0.12 -24.49 10.77
CA SER A 169 0.88 -25.36 9.85
C SER A 169 2.35 -25.49 10.28
N SER A 170 2.69 -26.64 10.88
CA SER A 170 4.04 -27.15 11.23
C SER A 170 4.86 -26.41 12.32
N LEU A 171 4.91 -27.03 13.51
CA LEU A 171 5.39 -26.51 14.79
C LEU A 171 6.92 -26.34 14.98
N SER A 172 7.77 -26.98 14.19
CA SER A 172 9.20 -27.11 14.51
C SER A 172 10.14 -26.11 13.82
N GLN A 173 9.75 -25.53 12.68
CA GLN A 173 10.51 -24.43 12.04
C GLN A 173 10.04 -23.03 12.51
N GLN A 174 8.84 -22.93 13.07
CA GLN A 174 8.21 -21.66 13.45
C GLN A 174 8.70 -21.09 14.79
N GLN A 175 9.10 -21.93 15.76
CA GLN A 175 9.61 -21.43 17.05
C GLN A 175 10.96 -20.70 16.92
N GLN A 176 11.80 -21.08 15.95
CA GLN A 176 13.04 -20.34 15.64
C GLN A 176 12.77 -19.01 14.92
N GLN A 177 11.76 -18.94 14.04
CA GLN A 177 11.32 -17.68 13.41
C GLN A 177 10.61 -16.73 14.40
N GLN A 178 9.86 -17.26 15.38
CA GLN A 178 9.17 -16.47 16.41
C GLN A 178 10.14 -15.73 17.34
N GLN A 179 11.23 -16.36 17.76
CA GLN A 179 12.26 -15.66 18.56
C GLN A 179 13.07 -14.67 17.73
N GLN A 180 13.34 -14.96 16.45
CA GLN A 180 14.08 -14.04 15.58
C GLN A 180 13.26 -12.81 15.11
N SER A 181 11.94 -12.95 14.88
CA SER A 181 11.10 -11.85 14.39
C SER A 181 10.86 -10.77 15.44
N GLN A 182 10.66 -11.14 16.72
CA GLN A 182 10.60 -10.17 17.82
C GLN A 182 11.97 -9.53 18.13
N GLN A 183 13.08 -10.24 17.89
CA GLN A 183 14.43 -9.69 18.11
C GLN A 183 14.91 -8.72 17.02
N ASN A 184 14.21 -8.62 15.88
CA ASN A 184 14.65 -7.82 14.73
C ASN A 184 13.78 -6.56 14.47
N LEU A 185 12.86 -6.20 15.37
CA LEU A 185 12.08 -4.97 15.29
C LEU A 185 12.57 -3.92 16.28
N VAL A 186 13.09 -2.80 15.78
CA VAL A 186 13.39 -1.61 16.58
C VAL A 186 12.18 -0.68 16.57
N MET A 187 11.69 -0.31 17.75
CA MET A 187 10.58 0.64 17.87
C MET A 187 11.11 2.02 18.21
N LEU A 188 10.64 3.03 17.49
CA LEU A 188 11.01 4.43 17.67
C LEU A 188 9.76 5.25 17.99
N ASP A 189 9.82 5.97 19.09
CA ASP A 189 8.78 6.90 19.48
C ASP A 189 8.84 8.18 18.63
N CYS A 190 7.73 8.50 17.99
CA CYS A 190 7.61 9.64 17.10
C CYS A 190 7.61 11.00 17.82
N THR A 191 7.31 11.05 19.12
CA THR A 191 7.39 12.31 19.88
C THR A 191 8.81 12.87 19.89
N LYS A 192 9.82 12.01 19.75
CA LYS A 192 11.25 12.35 19.68
C LYS A 192 11.68 12.92 18.33
N LEU A 193 10.79 12.92 17.33
CA LEU A 193 11.07 13.48 16.01
C LEU A 193 10.81 14.99 15.94
N ASP A 194 10.31 15.61 17.01
CA ASP A 194 10.03 17.05 17.06
C ASP A 194 9.13 17.53 15.90
N VAL A 195 8.12 16.72 15.54
CA VAL A 195 7.27 16.99 14.38
C VAL A 195 6.63 18.38 14.45
N GLY A 196 6.73 19.14 13.36
CA GLY A 196 6.21 20.50 13.26
C GLY A 196 7.11 21.58 13.88
N LYS A 197 8.27 21.22 14.43
CA LYS A 197 9.26 22.19 14.96
C LYS A 197 10.40 22.41 13.95
N THR A 198 11.07 23.56 14.06
CA THR A 198 12.23 23.94 13.22
C THR A 198 13.35 22.89 13.23
N GLN A 199 13.50 22.15 14.33
CA GLN A 199 14.55 21.15 14.53
C GLN A 199 14.17 19.72 14.12
N MET A 200 12.95 19.51 13.61
CA MET A 200 12.42 18.19 13.22
C MET A 200 13.39 17.39 12.34
N ARG A 201 13.91 18.01 11.28
CA ARG A 201 14.85 17.37 10.35
C ARG A 201 16.10 16.86 11.09
N THR A 202 16.70 17.69 11.94
CA THR A 202 17.88 17.33 12.72
C THR A 202 17.60 16.17 13.68
N SER A 203 16.44 16.19 14.35
CA SER A 203 15.99 15.12 15.26
C SER A 203 15.75 13.80 14.52
N MET A 204 15.11 13.84 13.34
CA MET A 204 14.93 12.68 12.47
C MET A 204 16.26 12.12 11.95
N GLU A 205 17.16 12.98 11.46
CA GLU A 205 18.51 12.56 11.01
C GLU A 205 19.31 11.90 12.13
N SER A 206 19.27 12.49 13.34
CA SER A 206 19.95 11.93 14.51
C SER A 206 19.41 10.54 14.85
N THR A 207 18.09 10.40 14.85
CA THR A 207 17.40 9.13 15.10
C THR A 207 17.77 8.08 14.05
N LEU A 208 17.69 8.42 12.77
CA LEU A 208 18.08 7.53 11.67
C LEU A 208 19.54 7.13 11.73
N ARG A 209 20.45 8.07 12.05
CA ARG A 209 21.88 7.76 12.25
C ARG A 209 22.09 6.77 13.40
N SER A 210 21.36 6.90 14.50
CA SER A 210 21.41 5.94 15.62
C SER A 210 21.00 4.55 15.18
N VAL A 211 19.90 4.45 14.43
CA VAL A 211 19.37 3.16 13.94
C VAL A 211 20.25 2.56 12.85
N CYS A 212 20.85 3.37 11.98
CA CYS A 212 21.86 2.92 11.02
C CYS A 212 23.08 2.31 11.72
N LYS A 213 23.53 2.89 12.84
CA LYS A 213 24.61 2.30 13.66
C LYS A 213 24.19 0.97 14.26
N ALA A 214 22.94 0.83 14.71
CA ALA A 214 22.41 -0.45 15.20
C ALA A 214 22.38 -1.50 14.07
N ALA A 215 21.86 -1.15 12.90
CA ALA A 215 21.83 -2.00 11.71
C ALA A 215 23.24 -2.47 11.32
N ALA A 216 24.23 -1.58 11.33
CA ALA A 216 25.62 -1.92 11.04
C ALA A 216 26.22 -2.90 12.07
N ARG A 217 25.94 -2.71 13.37
CA ARG A 217 26.37 -3.64 14.45
C ARG A 217 25.77 -5.03 14.26
N GLU A 218 24.54 -5.10 13.78
CA GLU A 218 23.83 -6.34 13.47
C GLU A 218 24.10 -6.89 12.06
N LYS A 219 25.04 -6.29 11.31
CA LYS A 219 25.41 -6.69 9.94
C LYS A 219 24.23 -6.69 8.95
N LYS A 220 23.29 -5.77 9.14
CA LYS A 220 22.16 -5.56 8.22
C LYS A 220 22.61 -4.73 7.01
N SER A 221 22.04 -5.01 5.85
CA SER A 221 22.33 -4.35 4.58
C SER A 221 21.62 -2.99 4.43
N GLY A 222 20.68 -2.68 5.31
CA GLY A 222 19.88 -1.46 5.26
C GLY A 222 18.76 -1.45 6.30
N LEU A 223 17.83 -0.52 6.14
CA LEU A 223 16.65 -0.34 7.00
C LEU A 223 15.36 -0.63 6.22
N ASN A 224 14.43 -1.27 6.89
CA ASN A 224 13.05 -1.43 6.47
C ASN A 224 12.20 -0.69 7.51
N VAL A 225 11.57 0.42 7.14
CA VAL A 225 10.93 1.35 8.06
C VAL A 225 9.42 1.35 7.81
N LEU A 226 8.64 1.19 8.87
CA LEU A 226 7.18 1.36 8.88
C LEU A 226 6.85 2.60 9.71
N GLY A 227 6.36 3.66 9.07
CA GLY A 227 6.04 4.94 9.70
C GLY A 227 4.53 5.08 9.94
N LEU A 228 4.08 4.89 11.18
CA LEU A 228 2.66 5.10 11.56
C LEU A 228 2.35 6.54 11.96
N CYS A 229 3.38 7.36 12.16
CA CYS A 229 3.23 8.73 12.65
C CYS A 229 2.43 9.62 11.69
N PRO A 230 2.64 9.56 10.35
CA PRO A 230 1.82 10.33 9.42
C PRO A 230 0.33 9.97 9.53
N SER A 231 0.00 8.67 9.55
CA SER A 231 -1.40 8.23 9.75
C SER A 231 -1.98 8.67 11.09
N HIS A 232 -1.19 8.67 12.16
CA HIS A 232 -1.64 9.14 13.47
C HIS A 232 -1.91 10.66 13.45
N LEU A 233 -1.04 11.46 12.84
CA LEU A 233 -1.24 12.91 12.70
C LEU A 233 -2.46 13.22 11.85
N LEU A 234 -2.64 12.48 10.76
CA LEU A 234 -3.79 12.64 9.87
C LEU A 234 -5.11 12.33 10.59
N ALA A 235 -5.17 11.24 11.36
CA ALA A 235 -6.34 10.86 12.14
C ALA A 235 -6.73 11.90 13.21
N HIS A 236 -5.79 12.74 13.65
CA HIS A 236 -6.02 13.83 14.59
C HIS A 236 -6.12 15.20 13.90
N GLU A 237 -6.41 15.22 12.60
CA GLU A 237 -6.57 16.43 11.79
C GLU A 237 -5.33 17.37 11.79
N ASN A 238 -4.15 16.84 12.10
CA ASN A 238 -2.90 17.60 12.15
C ASN A 238 -2.17 17.58 10.80
N TYR A 239 -2.85 18.10 9.78
CA TYR A 239 -2.44 17.98 8.38
C TYR A 239 -1.08 18.61 8.07
N LEU A 240 -0.80 19.81 8.59
CA LEU A 240 0.46 20.51 8.32
C LEU A 240 1.67 19.75 8.85
N ASN A 241 1.54 19.17 10.05
CA ASN A 241 2.59 18.33 10.61
C ASN A 241 2.72 17.00 9.89
N CYS A 242 1.62 16.44 9.39
CA CYS A 242 1.64 15.24 8.55
C CYS A 242 2.45 15.49 7.26
N MET A 243 2.12 16.56 6.51
CA MET A 243 2.85 16.92 5.29
C MET A 243 4.33 17.19 5.56
N ALA A 244 4.63 17.99 6.59
CA ALA A 244 6.01 18.30 6.95
C ALA A 244 6.82 17.04 7.30
N LEU A 245 6.18 16.04 7.91
CA LEU A 245 6.81 14.77 8.25
C LEU A 245 7.05 13.91 7.00
N GLU A 246 6.08 13.83 6.09
CA GLU A 246 6.21 13.09 4.83
C GLU A 246 7.28 13.70 3.92
N ASP A 247 7.33 15.03 3.81
CA ASP A 247 8.40 15.75 3.09
C ASP A 247 9.78 15.45 3.69
N ALA A 248 9.89 15.48 5.02
CA ALA A 248 11.14 15.17 5.69
C ALA A 248 11.56 13.71 5.49
N TRP A 249 10.60 12.78 5.45
CA TRP A 249 10.88 11.38 5.17
C TRP A 249 11.41 11.15 3.75
N GLU A 250 10.79 11.77 2.75
CA GLU A 250 11.22 11.68 1.34
C GLU A 250 12.68 12.14 1.17
N ASP A 251 13.01 13.28 1.75
CA ASP A 251 14.36 13.84 1.78
C ASP A 251 15.36 12.91 2.50
N LEU A 252 14.95 12.31 3.62
CA LEU A 252 15.85 11.51 4.45
C LEU A 252 16.10 10.12 3.88
N VAL A 253 15.06 9.48 3.33
CA VAL A 253 15.17 8.15 2.72
C VAL A 253 16.18 8.16 1.57
N SER A 254 16.24 9.26 0.79
CA SER A 254 17.15 9.42 -0.34
C SER A 254 18.57 9.84 0.03
N THR A 255 18.78 10.47 1.19
CA THR A 255 20.08 11.04 1.59
C THR A 255 20.87 10.19 2.59
N VAL A 256 20.21 9.24 3.27
CA VAL A 256 20.87 8.35 4.23
C VAL A 256 21.78 7.35 3.49
N GLY A 257 23.03 7.23 3.95
CA GLY A 257 24.07 6.41 3.30
C GLY A 257 23.88 4.88 3.36
N LEU A 258 22.78 4.39 3.94
CA LEU A 258 22.36 2.99 3.89
C LEU A 258 21.04 2.90 3.11
N PRO A 259 20.79 1.80 2.38
CA PRO A 259 19.49 1.55 1.78
C PRO A 259 18.37 1.61 2.81
N VAL A 260 17.41 2.52 2.61
CA VAL A 260 16.18 2.61 3.41
C VAL A 260 15.00 2.32 2.51
N SER A 261 14.08 1.47 2.95
CA SER A 261 12.75 1.42 2.35
C SER A 261 11.74 1.85 3.41
N LEU A 262 10.88 2.81 3.07
CA LEU A 262 9.90 3.39 3.99
C LEU A 262 8.49 3.09 3.50
N VAL A 263 7.66 2.69 4.44
CA VAL A 263 6.24 2.39 4.24
C VAL A 263 5.43 3.19 5.24
N CYS A 264 4.48 3.99 4.76
CA CYS A 264 3.55 4.76 5.60
C CYS A 264 2.12 4.22 5.41
N PRO A 265 1.64 3.32 6.27
CA PRO A 265 0.28 2.81 6.17
C PRO A 265 -0.72 3.79 6.80
N TYR A 266 -1.82 4.01 6.11
CA TYR A 266 -2.92 4.90 6.48
C TYR A 266 -4.20 4.11 6.69
N MET A 267 -4.88 4.36 7.80
CA MET A 267 -6.23 3.84 7.97
C MET A 267 -7.17 4.55 7.01
N TRP A 268 -7.97 3.77 6.28
CA TRP A 268 -9.05 4.30 5.46
C TRP A 268 -10.08 5.01 6.34
N ASP A 269 -10.36 6.27 6.02
CA ASP A 269 -11.41 7.06 6.65
C ASP A 269 -12.30 7.69 5.55
N PRO A 270 -13.60 7.35 5.47
CA PRO A 270 -14.50 7.93 4.47
C PRO A 270 -14.69 9.45 4.62
N CYS A 271 -14.34 10.03 5.77
CA CYS A 271 -14.39 11.47 6.01
C CYS A 271 -13.14 12.21 5.49
N ILE A 272 -12.07 11.48 5.13
CA ILE A 272 -10.84 12.05 4.59
C ILE A 272 -10.83 11.78 3.07
N PRO A 273 -11.02 12.80 2.22
CA PRO A 273 -11.01 12.61 0.77
C PRO A 273 -9.69 11.98 0.30
N GLU A 274 -9.76 11.02 -0.63
CA GLU A 274 -8.59 10.34 -1.22
C GLU A 274 -7.56 11.33 -1.77
N SER A 275 -8.02 12.42 -2.38
CA SER A 275 -7.16 13.49 -2.88
C SER A 275 -6.30 14.15 -1.80
N ARG A 276 -6.72 14.11 -0.53
CA ARG A 276 -5.90 14.59 0.60
C ARG A 276 -4.80 13.61 0.98
N LEU A 277 -5.05 12.31 0.90
CA LEU A 277 -4.02 11.29 1.12
C LEU A 277 -2.94 11.36 0.03
N GLU A 278 -3.35 11.54 -1.23
CA GLU A 278 -2.44 11.77 -2.35
C GLU A 278 -1.65 13.06 -2.18
N GLN A 279 -2.30 14.18 -1.85
CA GLN A 279 -1.62 15.45 -1.60
C GLN A 279 -0.59 15.38 -0.47
N ASN A 280 -0.87 14.60 0.58
CA ASN A 280 0.05 14.45 1.71
C ASN A 280 1.24 13.52 1.42
N HIS A 281 1.21 12.73 0.34
CA HIS A 281 2.15 11.62 0.12
C HIS A 281 2.72 11.51 -1.30
N ASN A 282 2.32 12.35 -2.26
CA ASN A 282 2.83 12.26 -3.64
C ASN A 282 4.37 12.34 -3.62
N HIS A 283 5.10 11.22 -3.77
CA HIS A 283 5.20 10.39 -4.98
C HIS A 283 4.93 8.87 -4.80
N GLY A 284 4.32 8.41 -3.71
CA GLY A 284 4.43 6.99 -3.31
C GLY A 284 3.18 6.19 -2.95
N VAL A 285 1.94 6.72 -3.00
CA VAL A 285 0.78 5.96 -2.49
C VAL A 285 0.52 4.70 -3.33
N ARG A 286 0.86 3.52 -2.82
CA ARG A 286 0.46 2.21 -3.37
C ARG A 286 -0.63 1.64 -2.48
N TYR A 287 -1.87 1.75 -2.92
CA TYR A 287 -2.99 1.28 -2.15
C TYR A 287 -3.11 -0.26 -2.15
N LEU A 288 -3.64 -0.83 -1.06
CA LEU A 288 -3.83 -2.28 -0.85
C LEU A 288 -5.28 -2.63 -0.52
#